data_AF-A0A352IHZ5-F1
#
_entry.id   AF-A0A352IHZ5-F1
#
_cell.length_a   1.000
_cell.length_b   1.000
_cell.length_c   1.000
_cell.angle_alpha   90.00
_cell.angle_beta   90.00
_cell.angle_gamma   90.00
#
_symmetry.space_group_name_H-M   'P 1'
#
loop_
_entity.id
_entity.type
_entity.pdbx_description
1 polymer ?
#
loop_
_entity_poly.entity_id
_entity_poly.type
_entity_poly.pdbx_seq_one_letter_code
_entity_poly.pdbx_strand_id
1 'polypeptide(L)'
;MKIYNTLSKTIEDFRPIDENLVKMYTCGPTVYNYAHLGNLRMYIHEDVFEKTLRYLGYNVKRVMNITDVGHLESDADEGEDKMLKGAKRENKTVWEIAQYYTDAFFDDIDKLNIKRPDVVAKATDYINEYIEFIKVLEQKGYTYVANGNVYFDITKVKDYTKLSGMDLDSLRSAAREGVELDVNKKNPHDFVLWFTKSKFENQAMKWDSPWGVGYPGWHIECSVISLSNLGEEMDIHCGGVDHIPVHHTNEIAQTESYTGKDWVKYWWHGEFLIDNEGKMSKSSGEFLTLALLIKKGYNPLTYRYFVLNSHYRKQLAFSFDSIAAAENAYNKLKSRISFIKDNADGVIKNSEAINKFKNDFENCLRDDLNTANAITVLYEMLKSEELNNNEKLSLIEDFDKVLSLDLLKEEEKDEVHDELSAYIDQMIQKRQEAKKNKDYRQADQIRAELLEKGIMLEDTRQGVNWKKIN
;
A
#
# COMPACT_ATOMS: atom_id res chain seq x y z
N MET A 1 -18.46 12.34 6.54
CA MET A 1 -17.93 11.82 5.26
C MET A 1 -18.69 10.56 4.91
N LYS A 2 -18.64 10.13 3.66
CA LYS A 2 -19.23 8.87 3.19
C LYS A 2 -18.13 7.91 2.78
N ILE A 3 -18.29 6.63 3.09
CA ILE A 3 -17.35 5.58 2.71
C ILE A 3 -18.11 4.36 2.21
N TYR A 4 -17.54 3.66 1.23
CA TYR A 4 -18.05 2.37 0.82
C TYR A 4 -17.68 1.31 1.85
N ASN A 5 -18.70 0.63 2.38
CA ASN A 5 -18.53 -0.46 3.32
C ASN A 5 -18.70 -1.79 2.59
N THR A 6 -17.66 -2.62 2.56
CA THR A 6 -17.71 -3.93 1.92
C THR A 6 -18.76 -4.84 2.54
N LEU A 7 -19.01 -4.72 3.85
CA LEU A 7 -19.99 -5.54 4.56
C LEU A 7 -21.43 -5.27 4.08
N SER A 8 -21.82 -4.00 3.90
CA SER A 8 -23.15 -3.64 3.40
C SER A 8 -23.24 -3.56 1.87
N LYS A 9 -22.08 -3.47 1.20
CA LYS A 9 -21.93 -3.25 -0.25
C LYS A 9 -22.51 -1.90 -0.71
N THR A 10 -22.58 -0.93 0.19
CA THR A 10 -23.13 0.40 -0.07
C THR A 10 -22.21 1.50 0.43
N ILE A 11 -22.44 2.72 -0.07
CA ILE A 11 -21.82 3.93 0.47
C ILE A 11 -22.64 4.37 1.68
N GLU A 12 -22.00 4.45 2.83
CA GLU A 12 -22.61 4.79 4.11
C GLU A 12 -22.04 6.10 4.65
N ASP A 13 -22.82 6.81 5.48
CA ASP A 13 -22.29 7.89 6.30
C ASP A 13 -21.35 7.29 7.36
N PHE A 14 -20.09 7.72 7.35
CA PHE A 14 -19.13 7.35 8.38
C PHE A 14 -19.49 8.02 9.70
N ARG A 15 -19.72 7.20 10.73
CA ARG A 15 -19.95 7.64 12.10
C ARG A 15 -19.15 6.72 13.03
N PRO A 16 -18.15 7.24 13.78
CA PRO A 16 -17.40 6.40 14.68
C PRO A 16 -18.29 5.85 15.80
N ILE A 17 -17.85 4.76 16.41
CA ILE A 17 -18.46 4.13 17.58
C ILE A 17 -18.28 5.05 18.81
N ASP A 18 -17.08 5.63 18.97
CA ASP A 18 -16.77 6.69 19.92
C ASP A 18 -16.48 7.99 19.17
N GLU A 19 -17.24 9.05 19.46
CA GLU A 19 -17.06 10.37 18.82
C GLU A 19 -15.65 10.97 19.03
N ASN A 20 -14.92 10.53 20.07
CA ASN A 20 -13.60 11.05 20.41
C ASN A 20 -12.44 10.26 19.80
N LEU A 21 -12.68 9.05 19.28
CA LEU A 21 -11.61 8.18 18.79
C LEU A 21 -12.08 7.20 17.71
N VAL A 22 -11.49 7.31 16.53
CA VAL A 22 -11.58 6.32 15.46
C VAL A 22 -10.51 5.25 15.65
N LYS A 23 -10.93 4.01 15.81
CA LYS A 23 -10.08 2.82 15.89
C LYS A 23 -9.95 2.20 14.50
N MET A 24 -8.75 2.19 13.97
CA MET A 24 -8.45 1.72 12.61
C MET A 24 -7.41 0.60 12.66
N TYR A 25 -7.71 -0.53 12.04
CA TYR A 25 -6.78 -1.62 11.85
C TYR A 25 -6.45 -1.78 10.35
N THR A 26 -5.17 -1.98 10.04
CA THR A 26 -4.67 -2.20 8.67
C THR A 26 -3.81 -3.46 8.63
N CYS A 27 -4.14 -4.41 7.77
CA CYS A 27 -3.32 -5.62 7.60
C CYS A 27 -1.93 -5.28 7.04
N GLY A 28 -0.88 -5.62 7.78
CA GLY A 28 0.50 -5.36 7.40
C GLY A 28 1.15 -6.45 6.53
N PRO A 29 2.43 -6.27 6.18
CA PRO A 29 3.14 -7.16 5.26
C PRO A 29 3.57 -8.47 5.92
N THR A 30 3.71 -9.52 5.10
CA THR A 30 4.55 -10.68 5.43
C THR A 30 6.00 -10.38 5.06
N VAL A 31 6.92 -10.39 6.03
CA VAL A 31 8.30 -9.87 5.87
C VAL A 31 9.32 -10.94 5.44
N TYR A 32 9.04 -11.61 4.32
CA TYR A 32 9.90 -12.65 3.73
C TYR A 32 10.56 -12.25 2.39
N ASN A 33 10.12 -11.12 1.85
CA ASN A 33 10.63 -10.49 0.64
C ASN A 33 10.30 -9.00 0.67
N TYR A 34 10.82 -8.22 -0.28
CA TYR A 34 10.42 -6.84 -0.49
C TYR A 34 8.92 -6.75 -0.83
N ALA A 35 8.27 -5.70 -0.34
CA ALA A 35 6.95 -5.32 -0.80
C ALA A 35 7.00 -4.93 -2.29
N HIS A 36 6.02 -5.37 -3.07
CA HIS A 36 5.89 -4.92 -4.45
C HIS A 36 5.00 -3.68 -4.53
N LEU A 37 5.03 -2.98 -5.66
CA LEU A 37 4.24 -1.77 -5.89
C LEU A 37 2.75 -1.98 -5.59
N GLY A 38 2.18 -3.14 -5.96
CA GLY A 38 0.79 -3.46 -5.60
C GLY A 38 0.48 -3.46 -4.10
N ASN A 39 1.41 -3.86 -3.22
CA ASN A 39 1.23 -3.77 -1.76
C ASN A 39 1.31 -2.30 -1.34
N LEU A 40 2.34 -1.59 -1.83
CA LEU A 40 2.58 -0.18 -1.52
C LEU A 40 1.40 0.71 -1.94
N ARG A 41 0.69 0.37 -3.02
CA ARG A 41 -0.57 1.03 -3.41
C ARG A 41 -1.58 1.03 -2.27
N MET A 42 -1.81 -0.12 -1.63
CA MET A 42 -2.79 -0.23 -0.55
C MET A 42 -2.36 0.63 0.65
N TYR A 43 -1.09 0.55 1.05
CA TYR A 43 -0.55 1.35 2.16
C TYR A 43 -0.62 2.87 1.90
N ILE A 44 -0.46 3.32 0.64
CA ILE A 44 -0.70 4.72 0.26
C ILE A 44 -2.17 5.10 0.48
N HIS A 45 -3.11 4.24 0.10
CA HIS A 45 -4.52 4.57 0.28
C HIS A 45 -4.95 4.54 1.76
N GLU A 46 -4.42 3.63 2.57
CA GLU A 46 -4.63 3.61 4.03
C GLU A 46 -4.09 4.88 4.71
N ASP A 47 -2.91 5.32 4.29
CA ASP A 47 -2.30 6.58 4.73
C ASP A 47 -3.19 7.78 4.40
N VAL A 48 -3.68 7.86 3.16
CA VAL A 48 -4.58 8.93 2.73
C VAL A 48 -5.90 8.87 3.49
N PHE A 49 -6.40 7.68 3.80
CA PHE A 49 -7.62 7.53 4.59
C PHE A 49 -7.40 8.04 6.02
N GLU A 50 -6.31 7.64 6.68
CA GLU A 50 -5.96 8.15 8.01
C GLU A 50 -5.78 9.67 8.00
N LYS A 51 -5.01 10.21 7.04
CA LYS A 51 -4.76 11.65 6.91
C LYS A 51 -6.04 12.42 6.61
N THR A 52 -6.95 11.87 5.81
CA THR A 52 -8.27 12.45 5.55
C THR A 52 -9.09 12.54 6.82
N LEU A 53 -9.17 11.44 7.60
CA LEU A 53 -9.90 11.46 8.87
C LEU A 53 -9.35 12.55 9.80
N ARG A 54 -8.03 12.64 9.95
CA ARG A 54 -7.38 13.68 10.77
C ARG A 54 -7.62 15.09 10.21
N TYR A 55 -7.56 15.26 8.89
CA TYR A 55 -7.82 16.53 8.22
C TYR A 55 -9.26 17.01 8.43
N LEU A 56 -10.23 16.08 8.48
CA LEU A 56 -11.63 16.36 8.80
C LEU A 56 -11.93 16.50 10.30
N GLY A 57 -10.89 16.43 11.15
CA GLY A 57 -10.99 16.68 12.60
C GLY A 57 -11.17 15.43 13.47
N TYR A 58 -11.11 14.22 12.91
CA TYR A 58 -11.17 12.99 13.72
C TYR A 58 -9.83 12.70 14.40
N ASN A 59 -9.89 12.22 15.63
CA ASN A 59 -8.75 11.59 16.26
C ASN A 59 -8.71 10.10 15.86
N VAL A 60 -7.54 9.61 15.43
CA VAL A 60 -7.39 8.24 14.93
C VAL A 60 -6.30 7.53 15.73
N LYS A 61 -6.57 6.29 16.12
CA LYS A 61 -5.56 5.32 16.57
C LYS A 61 -5.48 4.21 15.54
N ARG A 62 -4.38 4.16 14.79
CA ARG A 62 -4.11 3.12 13.79
C ARG A 62 -3.17 2.05 14.32
N VAL A 63 -3.54 0.80 14.14
CA VAL A 63 -2.74 -0.39 14.48
C VAL A 63 -2.50 -1.20 13.21
N MET A 64 -1.27 -1.69 13.04
CA MET A 64 -0.88 -2.56 11.93
C MET A 64 -0.02 -3.71 12.47
N ASN A 65 -0.27 -4.93 12.01
CA ASN A 65 0.63 -6.04 12.31
C ASN A 65 1.88 -6.02 11.42
N ILE A 66 2.89 -6.78 11.82
CA ILE A 66 3.94 -7.31 10.93
C ILE A 66 3.87 -8.81 11.06
N THR A 67 3.59 -9.51 9.97
CA THR A 67 3.61 -10.97 9.95
C THR A 67 5.05 -11.44 9.77
N ASP A 68 5.74 -11.63 10.89
CA ASP A 68 7.13 -12.09 11.00
C ASP A 68 7.25 -13.58 11.37
N VAL A 69 6.12 -14.29 11.47
CA VAL A 69 6.05 -15.75 11.59
C VAL A 69 6.10 -16.39 10.20
N GLY A 70 6.69 -17.57 10.10
CA GLY A 70 6.63 -18.38 8.88
C GLY A 70 5.19 -18.82 8.57
N HIS A 71 4.65 -18.38 7.43
CA HIS A 71 3.33 -18.80 6.92
C HIS A 71 3.45 -19.52 5.59
N LEU A 72 2.45 -20.35 5.31
CA LEU A 72 2.35 -21.10 4.05
C LEU A 72 2.07 -20.15 2.87
N GLU A 73 2.47 -20.55 1.67
CA GLU A 73 2.38 -19.70 0.46
C GLU A 73 0.94 -19.34 0.05
N SER A 74 -0.04 -20.16 0.43
CA SER A 74 -1.44 -20.07 0.06
C SER A 74 -2.34 -19.80 1.27
N ASP A 75 -3.35 -18.96 1.06
CA ASP A 75 -4.44 -18.64 2.01
C ASP A 75 -5.30 -19.88 2.36
N ALA A 76 -5.14 -20.97 1.61
CA ALA A 76 -5.78 -22.27 1.87
C ALA A 76 -4.98 -23.17 2.83
N ASP A 77 -3.95 -22.63 3.51
CA ASP A 77 -3.02 -23.36 4.37
C ASP A 77 -2.15 -24.38 3.61
N GLU A 78 -1.58 -23.98 2.46
CA GLU A 78 -0.76 -24.85 1.59
C GLU A 78 0.49 -24.15 1.02
N GLY A 79 1.47 -24.95 0.59
CA GLY A 79 2.74 -24.48 0.01
C GLY A 79 3.84 -24.24 1.04
N GLU A 80 5.09 -24.05 0.61
CA GLU A 80 6.26 -23.92 1.51
C GLU A 80 6.13 -22.69 2.44
N ASP A 81 6.82 -22.73 3.59
CA ASP A 81 6.95 -21.56 4.47
C ASP A 81 7.69 -20.41 3.74
N LYS A 82 6.99 -19.29 3.58
CA LYS A 82 7.47 -18.07 2.92
C LYS A 82 8.78 -17.56 3.54
N MET A 83 8.91 -17.58 4.87
CA MET A 83 10.09 -17.12 5.61
C MET A 83 11.29 -18.05 5.41
N LEU A 84 11.08 -19.36 5.43
CA LEU A 84 12.16 -20.32 5.10
C LEU A 84 12.66 -20.16 3.68
N LYS A 85 11.75 -19.92 2.73
CA LYS A 85 12.11 -19.68 1.33
C LYS A 85 12.95 -18.41 1.18
N GLY A 86 12.58 -17.34 1.90
CA GLY A 86 13.38 -16.12 1.99
C GLY A 86 14.76 -16.36 2.63
N ALA A 87 14.81 -17.06 3.76
CA ALA A 87 16.02 -17.43 4.49
C ALA A 87 17.03 -18.19 3.63
N LYS A 88 16.57 -19.21 2.90
CA LYS A 88 17.41 -19.96 1.96
C LYS A 88 17.93 -19.10 0.81
N ARG A 89 17.11 -18.18 0.28
CA ARG A 89 17.50 -17.28 -0.82
C ARG A 89 18.62 -16.33 -0.41
N GLU A 90 18.53 -15.74 0.78
CA GLU A 90 19.49 -14.71 1.24
C GLU A 90 20.62 -15.27 2.12
N ASN A 91 20.63 -16.58 2.38
CA ASN A 91 21.57 -17.23 3.30
C ASN A 91 21.57 -16.60 4.71
N LYS A 92 20.36 -16.43 5.28
CA LYS A 92 20.09 -15.82 6.60
C LYS A 92 19.18 -16.72 7.44
N THR A 93 19.11 -16.49 8.74
CA THR A 93 18.07 -17.11 9.60
C THR A 93 16.69 -16.47 9.34
N VAL A 94 15.61 -17.16 9.71
CA VAL A 94 14.23 -16.62 9.57
C VAL A 94 14.01 -15.33 10.37
N TRP A 95 14.69 -15.17 11.51
CA TRP A 95 14.64 -13.96 12.33
C TRP A 95 15.35 -12.78 11.67
N GLU A 96 16.53 -13.02 11.09
CA GLU A 96 17.27 -11.99 10.35
C GLU A 96 16.54 -11.55 9.09
N ILE A 97 15.86 -12.48 8.40
CA ILE A 97 15.00 -12.18 7.25
C ILE A 97 13.83 -11.31 7.65
N ALA A 98 13.13 -11.66 8.73
CA ALA A 98 12.01 -10.90 9.23
C ALA A 98 12.41 -9.45 9.51
N GLN A 99 13.50 -9.25 10.25
CA GLN A 99 13.96 -7.91 10.57
C GLN A 99 14.43 -7.17 9.31
N TYR A 100 15.21 -7.81 8.44
CA TYR A 100 15.71 -7.20 7.21
C TYR A 100 14.58 -6.68 6.30
N TYR A 101 13.55 -7.49 6.05
CA TYR A 101 12.43 -7.05 5.21
C TYR A 101 11.44 -6.15 5.94
N THR A 102 11.37 -6.21 7.28
CA THR A 102 10.65 -5.19 8.06
C THR A 102 11.30 -3.82 7.86
N ASP A 103 12.63 -3.74 7.97
CA ASP A 103 13.38 -2.50 7.79
C ASP A 103 13.25 -1.99 6.35
N ALA A 104 13.38 -2.87 5.36
CA ALA A 104 13.19 -2.52 3.96
C ALA A 104 11.77 -2.04 3.65
N PHE A 105 10.75 -2.67 4.25
CA PHE A 105 9.37 -2.21 4.13
C PHE A 105 9.21 -0.80 4.69
N PHE A 106 9.72 -0.53 5.88
CA PHE A 106 9.60 0.81 6.48
C PHE A 106 10.40 1.88 5.75
N ASP A 107 11.53 1.53 5.12
CA ASP A 107 12.26 2.42 4.22
C ASP A 107 11.41 2.80 2.98
N ASP A 108 10.69 1.84 2.38
CA ASP A 108 9.74 2.13 1.29
C ASP A 108 8.55 3.00 1.77
N ILE A 109 8.02 2.72 2.97
CA ILE A 109 6.96 3.51 3.61
C ILE A 109 7.38 4.97 3.79
N ASP A 110 8.59 5.20 4.32
CA ASP A 110 9.11 6.54 4.55
C ASP A 110 9.35 7.29 3.22
N LYS A 111 9.92 6.62 2.21
CA LYS A 111 10.13 7.20 0.86
C LYS A 111 8.84 7.59 0.15
N LEU A 112 7.73 6.94 0.48
CA LEU A 112 6.40 7.23 -0.06
C LEU A 112 5.59 8.20 0.82
N ASN A 113 6.22 8.84 1.80
CA ASN A 113 5.58 9.74 2.75
C ASN A 113 4.35 9.12 3.44
N ILE A 114 4.35 7.81 3.63
CA ILE A 114 3.28 7.11 4.35
C ILE A 114 3.51 7.30 5.85
N LYS A 115 2.50 7.83 6.54
CA LYS A 115 2.53 7.93 8.00
C LYS A 115 2.68 6.52 8.57
N ARG A 116 3.56 6.35 9.56
CA ARG A 116 3.66 5.10 10.32
C ARG A 116 2.46 4.96 11.28
N PRO A 117 1.90 3.74 11.44
CA PRO A 117 0.84 3.47 12.42
C PRO A 117 1.24 3.87 13.85
N ASP A 118 0.26 4.16 14.70
CA ASP A 118 0.49 4.48 16.11
C ASP A 118 1.01 3.25 16.89
N VAL A 119 0.62 2.05 16.45
CA VAL A 119 1.15 0.78 16.93
C VAL A 119 1.51 -0.12 15.75
N VAL A 120 2.74 -0.62 15.76
CA VAL A 120 3.22 -1.70 14.88
C VAL A 120 3.47 -2.92 15.75
N ALA A 121 2.73 -3.99 15.50
CA ALA A 121 2.72 -5.20 16.33
C ALA A 121 3.27 -6.41 15.58
N LYS A 122 4.37 -6.99 16.03
CA LYS A 122 4.92 -8.21 15.41
C LYS A 122 4.08 -9.41 15.82
N ALA A 123 3.81 -10.31 14.88
CA ALA A 123 3.01 -11.49 15.17
C ALA A 123 3.69 -12.39 16.21
N THR A 124 5.02 -12.48 16.21
CA THR A 124 5.79 -13.25 17.20
C THR A 124 5.69 -12.74 18.64
N ASP A 125 5.24 -11.49 18.86
CA ASP A 125 5.09 -10.90 20.20
C ASP A 125 3.78 -11.33 20.91
N TYR A 126 2.83 -11.93 20.19
CA TYR A 126 1.45 -12.21 20.67
C TYR A 126 1.13 -13.70 20.80
N ILE A 127 2.14 -14.58 20.83
CA ILE A 127 1.95 -16.03 20.81
C ILE A 127 1.10 -16.52 21.99
N ASN A 128 1.30 -15.97 23.18
CA ASN A 128 0.53 -16.38 24.36
C ASN A 128 -0.95 -15.98 24.20
N GLU A 129 -1.21 -14.80 23.68
CA GLU A 129 -2.53 -14.27 23.40
C GLU A 129 -3.24 -15.12 22.34
N TYR A 130 -2.55 -15.58 21.30
CA TYR A 130 -3.10 -16.54 20.33
C TYR A 130 -3.53 -17.85 21.00
N ILE A 131 -2.68 -18.40 21.87
CA ILE A 131 -3.00 -19.63 22.60
C ILE A 131 -4.23 -19.43 23.49
N GLU A 132 -4.31 -18.34 24.25
CA GLU A 132 -5.48 -18.07 25.10
C GLU A 132 -6.75 -17.85 24.27
N PHE A 133 -6.64 -17.17 23.13
CA PHE A 133 -7.75 -16.97 22.20
C PHE A 133 -8.32 -18.30 21.70
N ILE A 134 -7.46 -19.23 21.27
CA ILE A 134 -7.86 -20.55 20.80
C ILE A 134 -8.50 -21.38 21.92
N LYS A 135 -7.97 -21.32 23.15
CA LYS A 135 -8.59 -22.01 24.30
C LYS A 135 -10.03 -21.55 24.54
N VAL A 136 -10.30 -20.25 24.42
CA VAL A 136 -11.67 -19.72 24.56
C VAL A 136 -12.57 -20.21 23.44
N LEU A 137 -12.10 -20.22 22.19
CA LEU A 137 -12.86 -20.78 21.06
C LEU A 137 -13.14 -22.28 21.25
N GLU A 138 -12.20 -23.03 21.77
CA GLU A 138 -12.35 -24.45 22.11
C GLU A 138 -13.41 -24.65 23.19
N GLN A 139 -13.35 -23.89 24.28
CA GLN A 139 -14.37 -23.91 25.35
C GLN A 139 -15.78 -23.60 24.84
N LYS A 140 -15.88 -22.72 23.84
CA LYS A 140 -17.14 -22.36 23.18
C LYS A 140 -17.58 -23.35 22.10
N GLY A 141 -16.75 -24.35 21.76
CA GLY A 141 -17.08 -25.40 20.80
C GLY A 141 -16.94 -25.00 19.32
N TYR A 142 -16.12 -23.99 19.01
CA TYR A 142 -15.81 -23.55 17.64
C TYR A 142 -14.60 -24.24 17.03
N THR A 143 -13.88 -25.08 17.77
CA THR A 143 -12.66 -25.73 17.28
C THR A 143 -12.76 -27.26 17.29
N TYR A 144 -11.87 -27.89 16.54
CA TYR A 144 -11.58 -29.32 16.67
C TYR A 144 -10.12 -29.60 16.33
N VAL A 145 -9.60 -30.71 16.88
CA VAL A 145 -8.25 -31.18 16.55
C VAL A 145 -8.34 -32.28 15.48
N ALA A 146 -7.57 -32.14 14.41
CA ALA A 146 -7.40 -33.16 13.39
C ALA A 146 -5.94 -33.21 12.93
N ASN A 147 -5.39 -34.41 12.81
CA ASN A 147 -3.97 -34.63 12.46
C ASN A 147 -2.96 -33.80 13.30
N GLY A 148 -3.32 -33.48 14.55
CA GLY A 148 -2.51 -32.66 15.45
C GLY A 148 -2.70 -31.14 15.31
N ASN A 149 -3.33 -30.65 14.24
CA ASN A 149 -3.61 -29.21 14.08
C ASN A 149 -4.96 -28.86 14.71
N VAL A 150 -5.09 -27.61 15.17
CA VAL A 150 -6.36 -27.06 15.68
C VAL A 150 -7.03 -26.29 14.57
N TYR A 151 -8.22 -26.72 14.16
CA TYR A 151 -9.02 -26.09 13.12
C TYR A 151 -10.18 -25.30 13.72
N PHE A 152 -10.58 -24.23 13.04
CA PHE A 152 -11.83 -23.53 13.27
C PHE A 152 -12.95 -24.22 12.47
N ASP A 153 -14.06 -24.59 13.12
CA ASP A 153 -15.24 -25.21 12.52
C ASP A 153 -16.21 -24.15 12.00
N ILE A 154 -16.14 -23.87 10.70
CA ILE A 154 -16.95 -22.81 10.09
C ILE A 154 -18.46 -23.15 10.11
N THR A 155 -18.83 -24.42 10.28
CA THR A 155 -20.24 -24.85 10.34
C THR A 155 -20.95 -24.35 11.60
N LYS A 156 -20.19 -23.87 12.59
CA LYS A 156 -20.72 -23.23 13.80
C LYS A 156 -21.05 -21.75 13.61
N VAL A 157 -20.65 -21.14 12.50
CA VAL A 157 -20.87 -19.73 12.19
C VAL A 157 -22.03 -19.60 11.21
N LYS A 158 -23.12 -18.97 11.64
CA LYS A 158 -24.38 -18.91 10.88
C LYS A 158 -24.25 -18.13 9.57
N ASP A 159 -23.46 -17.07 9.57
CA ASP A 159 -23.32 -16.07 8.52
C ASP A 159 -21.86 -15.89 8.12
N TYR A 160 -21.12 -17.00 8.02
CA TYR A 160 -19.70 -17.03 7.70
C TYR A 160 -19.34 -16.17 6.49
N THR A 161 -20.12 -16.23 5.41
CA THR A 161 -19.81 -15.49 4.17
C THR A 161 -20.39 -14.07 4.15
N LYS A 162 -20.79 -13.47 5.29
CA LYS A 162 -21.45 -12.16 5.31
C LYS A 162 -20.64 -11.04 4.64
N LEU A 163 -19.31 -11.07 4.76
CA LEU A 163 -18.43 -10.07 4.16
C LEU A 163 -18.27 -10.27 2.64
N SER A 164 -17.92 -11.48 2.22
CA SER A 164 -17.72 -11.78 0.80
C SER A 164 -19.03 -11.79 0.01
N GLY A 165 -20.12 -12.23 0.67
CA GLY A 165 -21.41 -12.56 0.08
C GLY A 165 -21.32 -13.58 -1.05
N MET A 166 -20.25 -14.37 -1.09
CA MET A 166 -20.10 -15.50 -1.99
C MET A 166 -20.76 -16.73 -1.35
N ASP A 167 -21.23 -17.66 -2.18
CA ASP A 167 -21.53 -19.01 -1.70
C ASP A 167 -20.22 -19.77 -1.41
N LEU A 168 -20.31 -20.84 -0.61
CA LEU A 168 -19.14 -21.63 -0.20
C LEU A 168 -18.42 -22.28 -1.40
N ASP A 169 -19.15 -22.73 -2.43
CA ASP A 169 -18.53 -23.33 -3.62
C ASP A 169 -17.71 -22.30 -4.41
N SER A 170 -18.21 -21.07 -4.55
CA SER A 170 -17.48 -19.93 -5.15
C SER A 170 -16.23 -19.55 -4.35
N LEU A 171 -16.27 -19.62 -3.01
CA LEU A 171 -15.08 -19.41 -2.17
C LEU A 171 -13.99 -20.45 -2.43
N ARG A 172 -14.38 -21.69 -2.74
CA ARG A 172 -13.42 -22.75 -3.07
C ARG A 172 -12.66 -22.45 -4.35
N SER A 173 -13.32 -21.88 -5.36
CA SER A 173 -12.67 -21.46 -6.60
C SER A 173 -11.82 -20.18 -6.43
N ALA A 174 -12.19 -19.29 -5.50
CA ALA A 174 -11.40 -18.12 -5.15
C ALA A 174 -10.10 -18.49 -4.42
N ALA A 175 -10.11 -19.56 -3.63
CA ALA A 175 -8.92 -20.18 -3.04
C ALA A 175 -8.13 -20.97 -4.11
N ARG A 176 -7.45 -20.26 -5.02
CA ARG A 176 -6.54 -20.74 -6.10
C ARG A 176 -6.79 -22.15 -6.70
N GLU A 177 -6.97 -22.21 -8.02
CA GLU A 177 -6.94 -23.48 -8.78
C GLU A 177 -5.65 -24.29 -8.49
N GLY A 178 -5.79 -25.52 -7.98
CA GLY A 178 -4.69 -26.44 -7.70
C GLY A 178 -4.60 -26.98 -6.27
N VAL A 179 -5.50 -26.56 -5.36
CA VAL A 179 -5.53 -27.00 -3.97
C VAL A 179 -5.88 -28.50 -3.85
N GLU A 180 -5.02 -29.28 -3.22
CA GLU A 180 -5.34 -30.66 -2.84
C GLU A 180 -6.33 -30.64 -1.66
N LEU A 181 -7.36 -31.49 -1.70
CA LEU A 181 -8.31 -31.58 -0.59
C LEU A 181 -7.58 -32.07 0.67
N ASP A 182 -7.47 -31.20 1.68
CA ASP A 182 -7.03 -31.62 3.01
C ASP A 182 -8.11 -32.51 3.63
N VAL A 183 -7.91 -33.83 3.52
CA VAL A 183 -8.81 -34.88 4.02
C VAL A 183 -9.03 -34.84 5.53
N ASN A 184 -8.22 -34.08 6.27
CA ASN A 184 -8.36 -33.93 7.72
C ASN A 184 -9.42 -32.90 8.11
N LYS A 185 -9.83 -32.03 7.19
CA LYS A 185 -10.85 -31.02 7.45
C LYS A 185 -12.25 -31.66 7.43
N LYS A 186 -13.08 -31.35 8.43
CA LYS A 186 -14.50 -31.74 8.45
C LYS A 186 -15.28 -31.00 7.37
N ASN A 187 -14.96 -29.72 7.17
CA ASN A 187 -15.45 -28.90 6.09
C ASN A 187 -14.26 -28.36 5.27
N PRO A 188 -14.28 -28.39 3.92
CA PRO A 188 -13.17 -27.89 3.09
C PRO A 188 -12.73 -26.45 3.36
N HIS A 189 -13.62 -25.62 3.91
CA HIS A 189 -13.39 -24.21 4.24
C HIS A 189 -12.93 -23.98 5.69
N ASP A 190 -12.86 -25.02 6.51
CA ASP A 190 -12.24 -24.92 7.83
C ASP A 190 -10.77 -24.51 7.65
N PHE A 191 -10.30 -23.63 8.53
CA PHE A 191 -8.95 -23.08 8.49
C PHE A 191 -8.22 -23.36 9.79
N VAL A 192 -6.90 -23.41 9.73
CA VAL A 192 -6.08 -23.74 10.90
C VAL A 192 -5.91 -22.51 11.79
N LEU A 193 -6.11 -22.71 13.09
CA LEU A 193 -5.77 -21.75 14.15
C LEU A 193 -4.37 -22.00 14.69
N TRP A 194 -3.97 -23.27 14.83
CA TRP A 194 -2.65 -23.67 15.31
C TRP A 194 -2.14 -24.92 14.59
N PHE A 195 -0.94 -24.81 14.01
CA PHE A 195 -0.25 -25.91 13.36
C PHE A 195 0.71 -26.59 14.33
N THR A 196 0.63 -27.91 14.49
CA THR A 196 1.66 -28.73 15.18
C THR A 196 2.37 -29.66 14.22
N LYS A 197 1.65 -30.11 13.18
CA LYS A 197 2.19 -30.80 12.03
C LYS A 197 1.97 -29.93 10.81
N SER A 198 3.03 -29.23 10.41
CA SER A 198 3.09 -28.64 9.09
C SER A 198 3.04 -29.75 8.04
N LYS A 199 2.49 -29.46 6.86
CA LYS A 199 2.66 -30.32 5.67
C LYS A 199 4.14 -30.40 5.23
N PHE A 200 5.06 -29.68 5.89
CA PHE A 200 6.49 -29.57 5.58
C PHE A 200 7.39 -29.84 6.80
N GLU A 201 8.53 -30.52 6.58
CA GLU A 201 9.37 -31.05 7.68
C GLU A 201 10.11 -29.98 8.50
N ASN A 202 10.37 -28.78 7.96
CA ASN A 202 11.41 -27.87 8.48
C ASN A 202 10.93 -26.46 8.89
N GLN A 203 9.76 -26.30 9.52
CA GLN A 203 9.35 -25.00 10.10
C GLN A 203 10.36 -24.53 11.17
N ALA A 204 10.91 -23.31 11.02
CA ALA A 204 11.96 -22.81 11.92
C ALA A 204 11.45 -22.13 13.20
N MET A 205 10.31 -21.42 13.14
CA MET A 205 9.72 -20.77 14.31
C MET A 205 8.59 -21.63 14.89
N LYS A 206 8.75 -22.07 16.13
CA LYS A 206 7.79 -22.91 16.86
C LYS A 206 7.77 -22.55 18.34
N TRP A 207 6.63 -22.76 18.97
CA TRP A 207 6.36 -22.47 20.38
C TRP A 207 5.60 -23.61 21.04
N ASP A 208 5.79 -23.78 22.35
CA ASP A 208 5.01 -24.71 23.16
C ASP A 208 3.55 -24.24 23.25
N SER A 209 2.62 -25.19 23.19
CA SER A 209 1.19 -24.93 23.34
C SER A 209 0.47 -26.13 23.97
N PRO A 210 -0.77 -25.96 24.46
CA PRO A 210 -1.59 -27.07 24.96
C PRO A 210 -1.81 -28.20 23.95
N TRP A 211 -1.71 -27.90 22.65
CA TRP A 211 -1.93 -28.87 21.56
C TRP A 211 -0.61 -29.50 21.06
N GLY A 212 0.53 -29.08 21.60
CA GLY A 212 1.87 -29.49 21.20
C GLY A 212 2.70 -28.34 20.60
N VAL A 213 3.98 -28.61 20.34
CA VAL A 213 4.91 -27.64 19.74
C VAL A 213 4.43 -27.27 18.33
N GLY A 214 4.26 -25.98 18.07
CA GLY A 214 3.61 -25.52 16.85
C GLY A 214 3.75 -24.02 16.57
N TYR A 215 2.91 -23.49 15.68
CA TYR A 215 2.88 -22.08 15.29
C TYR A 215 1.45 -21.65 14.91
N PRO A 216 1.11 -20.35 15.02
CA PRO A 216 -0.23 -19.86 14.71
C PRO A 216 -0.55 -19.96 13.21
N GLY A 217 -1.83 -20.13 12.89
CA GLY A 217 -2.32 -19.90 11.53
C GLY A 217 -2.33 -18.41 11.18
N TRP A 218 -2.38 -18.07 9.89
CA TRP A 218 -2.24 -16.69 9.46
C TRP A 218 -3.38 -15.77 9.94
N HIS A 219 -4.62 -16.28 9.89
CA HIS A 219 -5.79 -15.45 10.20
C HIS A 219 -5.83 -14.98 11.65
N ILE A 220 -5.41 -15.82 12.62
CA ILE A 220 -5.54 -15.50 14.05
C ILE A 220 -4.73 -14.27 14.47
N GLU A 221 -3.63 -13.99 13.77
CA GLU A 221 -2.74 -12.87 14.08
C GLU A 221 -3.49 -11.55 14.08
N CYS A 222 -4.18 -11.25 12.97
CA CYS A 222 -4.86 -9.97 12.80
C CYS A 222 -6.02 -9.81 13.80
N SER A 223 -6.78 -10.86 14.08
CA SER A 223 -7.85 -10.81 15.09
C SER A 223 -7.34 -10.58 16.50
N VAL A 224 -6.28 -11.27 16.92
CA VAL A 224 -5.79 -11.11 18.30
C VAL A 224 -5.01 -9.80 18.48
N ILE A 225 -4.20 -9.40 17.50
CA ILE A 225 -3.47 -8.13 17.57
C ILE A 225 -4.45 -6.95 17.61
N SER A 226 -5.45 -6.94 16.73
CA SER A 226 -6.46 -5.88 16.71
C SER A 226 -7.26 -5.83 18.02
N LEU A 227 -7.75 -6.96 18.53
CA LEU A 227 -8.45 -7.04 19.82
C LEU A 227 -7.60 -6.51 20.97
N SER A 228 -6.32 -6.91 21.03
CA SER A 228 -5.41 -6.53 22.10
C SER A 228 -5.13 -5.02 22.14
N ASN A 229 -5.16 -4.37 20.97
CA ASN A 229 -4.78 -2.96 20.85
C ASN A 229 -5.95 -1.98 20.69
N LEU A 230 -7.09 -2.45 20.16
CA LEU A 230 -8.27 -1.64 19.83
C LEU A 230 -9.52 -2.06 20.62
N GLY A 231 -9.53 -3.25 21.23
CA GLY A 231 -10.65 -3.81 21.98
C GLY A 231 -11.61 -4.63 21.12
N GLU A 232 -12.72 -5.04 21.73
CA GLU A 232 -13.70 -5.98 21.14
C GLU A 232 -14.55 -5.40 19.99
N GLU A 233 -14.52 -4.08 19.81
CA GLU A 233 -15.24 -3.35 18.76
C GLU A 233 -14.32 -2.26 18.18
N MET A 234 -14.28 -2.16 16.85
CA MET A 234 -13.52 -1.14 16.13
C MET A 234 -14.25 -0.56 14.92
N ASP A 235 -13.86 0.65 14.54
CA ASP A 235 -14.54 1.40 13.49
C ASP A 235 -14.20 0.87 12.10
N ILE A 236 -12.92 0.74 11.79
CA ILE A 236 -12.44 0.51 10.43
C ILE A 236 -11.43 -0.64 10.40
N HIS A 237 -11.63 -1.57 9.47
CA HIS A 237 -10.63 -2.57 9.07
C HIS A 237 -10.29 -2.41 7.59
N CYS A 238 -9.00 -2.27 7.27
CA CYS A 238 -8.51 -2.12 5.90
C CYS A 238 -7.72 -3.34 5.39
N GLY A 239 -7.80 -3.59 4.08
CA GLY A 239 -6.91 -4.51 3.36
C GLY A 239 -7.17 -4.52 1.85
N GLY A 240 -6.47 -5.38 1.11
CA GLY A 240 -6.72 -5.59 -0.31
C GLY A 240 -8.01 -6.37 -0.56
N VAL A 241 -8.59 -6.24 -1.75
CA VAL A 241 -9.78 -7.01 -2.14
C VAL A 241 -9.56 -8.55 -2.15
N ASP A 242 -8.31 -9.01 -2.22
CA ASP A 242 -7.92 -10.42 -2.01
C ASP A 242 -8.23 -10.93 -0.60
N HIS A 243 -8.23 -10.06 0.41
CA HIS A 243 -8.49 -10.48 1.78
C HIS A 243 -9.98 -10.79 2.04
N ILE A 244 -10.89 -10.22 1.23
CA ILE A 244 -12.34 -10.35 1.41
C ILE A 244 -12.81 -11.81 1.49
N PRO A 245 -12.55 -12.67 0.49
CA PRO A 245 -13.14 -14.02 0.44
C PRO A 245 -12.64 -14.95 1.55
N VAL A 246 -11.39 -14.81 1.98
CA VAL A 246 -10.77 -15.75 2.92
C VAL A 246 -10.29 -15.03 4.17
N HIS A 247 -9.22 -14.23 4.09
CA HIS A 247 -8.55 -13.71 5.28
C HIS A 247 -9.47 -12.93 6.23
N HIS A 248 -10.11 -11.86 5.75
CA HIS A 248 -11.00 -11.03 6.57
C HIS A 248 -12.31 -11.75 6.93
N THR A 249 -12.78 -12.66 6.07
CA THR A 249 -13.94 -13.53 6.39
C THR A 249 -13.62 -14.45 7.59
N ASN A 250 -12.41 -15.04 7.61
CA ASN A 250 -11.95 -15.89 8.70
C ASN A 250 -11.73 -15.09 9.99
N GLU A 251 -11.22 -13.86 9.87
CA GLU A 251 -11.03 -12.96 11.01
C GLU A 251 -12.35 -12.55 11.69
N ILE A 252 -13.38 -12.25 10.91
CA ILE A 252 -14.74 -12.04 11.41
C ILE A 252 -15.21 -13.27 12.15
N ALA A 253 -15.14 -14.44 11.51
CA ALA A 253 -15.64 -15.69 12.05
C ALA A 253 -15.00 -16.01 13.41
N GLN A 254 -13.68 -15.91 13.53
CA GLN A 254 -12.98 -16.20 14.78
C GLN A 254 -13.20 -15.12 15.84
N THR A 255 -13.20 -13.83 15.47
CA THR A 255 -13.32 -12.74 16.45
C THR A 255 -14.72 -12.68 17.03
N GLU A 256 -15.76 -12.72 16.19
CA GLU A 256 -17.14 -12.64 16.67
C GLU A 256 -17.55 -13.92 17.42
N SER A 257 -16.97 -15.08 17.10
CA SER A 257 -17.14 -16.29 17.91
C SER A 257 -16.46 -16.17 19.27
N TYR A 258 -15.31 -15.49 19.32
CA TYR A 258 -14.59 -15.21 20.56
C TYR A 258 -15.28 -14.15 21.44
N THR A 259 -15.78 -13.05 20.88
CA THR A 259 -16.40 -11.95 21.65
C THR A 259 -17.91 -12.14 21.87
N GLY A 260 -18.59 -12.80 20.92
CA GLY A 260 -20.06 -12.84 20.86
C GLY A 260 -20.70 -11.51 20.43
N LYS A 261 -19.94 -10.61 19.80
CA LYS A 261 -20.36 -9.25 19.40
C LYS A 261 -19.96 -8.99 17.95
N ASP A 262 -20.64 -8.04 17.30
CA ASP A 262 -20.18 -7.47 16.03
C ASP A 262 -18.82 -6.79 16.24
N TRP A 263 -17.84 -7.10 15.41
CA TRP A 263 -16.45 -6.69 15.66
C TRP A 263 -16.06 -5.39 14.93
N VAL A 264 -16.38 -5.28 13.65
CA VAL A 264 -15.97 -4.16 12.79
C VAL A 264 -17.17 -3.52 12.12
N LYS A 265 -17.29 -2.20 12.25
CA LYS A 265 -18.40 -1.46 11.65
C LYS A 265 -18.21 -1.20 10.15
N TYR A 266 -17.01 -0.80 9.73
CA TYR A 266 -16.69 -0.45 8.35
C TYR A 266 -15.50 -1.26 7.81
N TRP A 267 -15.78 -2.10 6.83
CA TRP A 267 -14.76 -2.86 6.09
C TRP A 267 -14.39 -2.11 4.81
N TRP A 268 -13.11 -1.75 4.68
CA TRP A 268 -12.64 -0.84 3.65
C TRP A 268 -11.53 -1.49 2.81
N HIS A 269 -11.80 -1.75 1.52
CA HIS A 269 -10.88 -2.53 0.68
C HIS A 269 -10.43 -1.80 -0.59
N GLY A 270 -9.13 -1.86 -0.88
CA GLY A 270 -8.52 -1.33 -2.09
C GLY A 270 -8.37 -2.36 -3.19
N GLU A 271 -8.60 -1.92 -4.44
CA GLU A 271 -8.44 -2.75 -5.64
C GLU A 271 -6.97 -2.99 -6.00
N PHE A 272 -6.72 -3.92 -6.91
CA PHE A 272 -5.36 -4.28 -7.32
C PHE A 272 -4.71 -3.25 -8.23
N LEU A 273 -3.38 -3.16 -8.11
CA LEU A 273 -2.54 -2.76 -9.22
C LEU A 273 -2.49 -3.94 -10.22
N ILE A 274 -2.70 -3.68 -11.50
CA ILE A 274 -2.64 -4.69 -12.57
C ILE A 274 -1.61 -4.27 -13.61
N ASP A 275 -1.08 -5.21 -14.40
CA ASP A 275 -0.33 -4.88 -15.62
C ASP A 275 -1.27 -4.78 -16.83
N ASN A 276 -0.72 -4.48 -18.00
CA ASN A 276 -1.48 -4.39 -19.26
C ASN A 276 -2.18 -5.71 -19.65
N GLU A 277 -1.77 -6.84 -19.07
CA GLU A 277 -2.36 -8.17 -19.29
C GLU A 277 -3.42 -8.53 -18.23
N GLY A 278 -3.68 -7.62 -17.29
CA GLY A 278 -4.73 -7.74 -16.28
C GLY A 278 -4.35 -8.54 -15.04
N LYS A 279 -3.10 -9.00 -14.92
CA LYS A 279 -2.63 -9.77 -13.75
C LYS A 279 -1.17 -9.48 -13.52
N MET A 280 -0.80 -8.85 -12.40
CA MET A 280 0.62 -8.63 -12.05
C MET A 280 1.37 -9.96 -12.07
N SER A 281 2.00 -10.24 -13.20
CA SER A 281 2.61 -11.53 -13.42
C SER A 281 4.03 -11.44 -12.88
N LYS A 282 4.36 -12.27 -11.87
CA LYS A 282 5.75 -12.52 -11.47
C LYS A 282 6.59 -13.07 -12.63
N SER A 283 5.95 -13.44 -13.75
CA SER A 283 6.53 -14.12 -14.91
C SER A 283 7.04 -13.21 -16.02
N SER A 284 6.84 -11.88 -15.99
CA SER A 284 7.31 -10.98 -17.07
C SER A 284 8.71 -10.36 -16.86
N GLY A 285 9.43 -10.72 -15.79
CA GLY A 285 10.90 -10.65 -15.74
C GLY A 285 11.54 -9.72 -14.71
N GLU A 286 10.84 -8.72 -14.15
CA GLU A 286 11.36 -7.89 -13.06
C GLU A 286 10.33 -7.78 -11.92
N PHE A 287 10.77 -8.02 -10.68
CA PHE A 287 9.94 -7.83 -9.49
C PHE A 287 9.73 -6.33 -9.25
N LEU A 288 8.51 -5.84 -9.54
CA LEU A 288 8.16 -4.42 -9.45
C LEU A 288 8.17 -3.94 -8.00
N THR A 289 9.29 -3.35 -7.59
CA THR A 289 9.52 -2.75 -6.27
C THR A 289 9.72 -1.24 -6.40
N LEU A 290 9.60 -0.51 -5.29
CA LEU A 290 9.93 0.91 -5.28
C LEU A 290 11.42 1.14 -5.59
N ALA A 291 12.30 0.30 -5.04
CA ALA A 291 13.73 0.33 -5.33
C ALA A 291 14.04 0.22 -6.84
N LEU A 292 13.28 -0.59 -7.58
CA LEU A 292 13.42 -0.67 -9.04
C LEU A 292 13.04 0.64 -9.75
N LEU A 293 11.97 1.31 -9.31
CA LEU A 293 11.58 2.62 -9.85
C LEU A 293 12.67 3.66 -9.60
N ILE A 294 13.18 3.71 -8.37
CA ILE A 294 14.26 4.64 -7.98
C ILE A 294 15.52 4.35 -8.80
N LYS A 295 15.90 3.08 -8.98
CA LYS A 295 17.05 2.68 -9.79
C LYS A 295 16.90 3.12 -11.26
N LYS A 296 15.67 3.18 -11.78
CA LYS A 296 15.37 3.69 -13.13
C LYS A 296 15.28 5.22 -13.20
N GLY A 297 15.53 5.92 -12.09
CA GLY A 297 15.60 7.38 -12.03
C GLY A 297 14.28 8.08 -11.72
N TYR A 298 13.25 7.34 -11.29
CA TYR A 298 11.97 7.94 -10.89
C TYR A 298 12.00 8.42 -9.45
N ASN A 299 11.38 9.57 -9.20
CA ASN A 299 11.14 10.03 -7.84
C ASN A 299 10.13 9.08 -7.14
N PRO A 300 10.38 8.62 -5.89
CA PRO A 300 9.40 7.80 -5.16
C PRO A 300 7.99 8.39 -5.13
N LEU A 301 7.88 9.71 -4.97
CA LEU A 301 6.59 10.41 -4.90
C LEU A 301 5.86 10.47 -6.24
N THR A 302 6.53 10.20 -7.36
CA THR A 302 5.84 9.95 -8.63
C THR A 302 4.94 8.74 -8.55
N TYR A 303 5.37 7.66 -7.87
CA TYR A 303 4.52 6.50 -7.67
C TYR A 303 3.31 6.84 -6.80
N ARG A 304 3.53 7.63 -5.73
CA ARG A 304 2.43 8.15 -4.90
C ARG A 304 1.45 9.00 -5.72
N TYR A 305 1.95 9.96 -6.48
CA TYR A 305 1.14 10.79 -7.37
C TYR A 305 0.34 9.94 -8.36
N PHE A 306 0.97 8.94 -8.99
CA PHE A 306 0.31 8.00 -9.89
C PHE A 306 -0.85 7.27 -9.21
N VAL A 307 -0.65 6.76 -7.98
CA VAL A 307 -1.70 6.08 -7.21
C VAL A 307 -2.87 7.02 -6.87
N LEU A 308 -2.58 8.26 -6.44
CA LEU A 308 -3.60 9.23 -6.05
C LEU A 308 -4.50 9.68 -7.22
N ASN A 309 -4.02 9.55 -8.47
CA ASN A 309 -4.80 9.85 -9.67
C ASN A 309 -5.83 8.76 -10.02
N SER A 310 -5.96 7.71 -9.21
CA SER A 310 -7.00 6.69 -9.35
C SER A 310 -7.73 6.45 -8.04
N HIS A 311 -9.04 6.23 -8.14
CA HIS A 311 -9.87 5.87 -7.00
C HIS A 311 -9.41 4.53 -6.41
N TYR A 312 -9.36 4.41 -5.08
CA TYR A 312 -8.85 3.19 -4.41
C TYR A 312 -9.63 1.91 -4.79
N ARG A 313 -10.93 2.05 -5.06
CA ARG A 313 -11.85 0.97 -5.54
C ARG A 313 -11.80 0.71 -7.05
N LYS A 314 -10.83 1.25 -7.77
CA LYS A 314 -10.62 0.92 -9.19
C LYS A 314 -9.29 0.20 -9.34
N GLN A 315 -9.26 -0.79 -10.21
CA GLN A 315 -8.00 -1.38 -10.64
C GLN A 315 -7.15 -0.31 -11.31
N LEU A 316 -5.84 -0.32 -11.03
CA LEU A 316 -4.90 0.65 -11.57
C LEU A 316 -3.90 -0.08 -12.47
N ALA A 317 -3.94 0.23 -13.77
CA ALA A 317 -3.05 -0.38 -14.75
C ALA A 317 -1.67 0.29 -14.70
N PHE A 318 -0.64 -0.50 -14.42
CA PHE A 318 0.75 -0.09 -14.39
C PHE A 318 1.46 -0.44 -15.70
N SER A 319 2.18 0.54 -16.22
CA SER A 319 3.22 0.39 -17.23
C SER A 319 4.33 1.41 -16.99
N PHE A 320 5.54 1.17 -17.50
CA PHE A 320 6.60 2.17 -17.42
C PHE A 320 6.23 3.47 -18.16
N ASP A 321 5.44 3.39 -19.23
CA ASP A 321 4.90 4.58 -19.91
C ASP A 321 3.96 5.38 -19.01
N SER A 322 3.10 4.70 -18.23
CA SER A 322 2.18 5.36 -17.29
C SER A 322 2.94 6.07 -16.16
N ILE A 323 4.02 5.47 -15.65
CA ILE A 323 4.86 6.10 -14.63
C ILE A 323 5.69 7.25 -15.21
N ALA A 324 6.23 7.11 -16.41
CA ALA A 324 6.92 8.20 -17.08
C ALA A 324 5.98 9.40 -17.35
N ALA A 325 4.72 9.14 -17.70
CA ALA A 325 3.71 10.18 -17.82
C ALA A 325 3.40 10.84 -16.47
N ALA A 326 3.29 10.05 -15.40
CA ALA A 326 3.08 10.56 -14.04
C ALA A 326 4.26 11.41 -13.54
N GLU A 327 5.51 10.99 -13.79
CA GLU A 327 6.74 11.72 -13.46
C GLU A 327 6.73 13.09 -14.12
N ASN A 328 6.46 13.12 -15.43
CA ASN A 328 6.39 14.37 -16.18
C ASN A 328 5.28 15.30 -15.66
N ALA A 329 4.13 14.75 -15.27
CA ALA A 329 3.03 15.53 -14.71
C ALA A 329 3.36 16.08 -13.31
N TYR A 330 3.98 15.25 -12.46
CA TYR A 330 4.43 15.62 -11.13
C TYR A 330 5.51 16.71 -11.18
N ASN A 331 6.52 16.56 -12.04
CA ASN A 331 7.59 17.56 -12.20
C ASN A 331 7.07 18.90 -12.75
N LYS A 332 6.08 18.87 -13.66
CA LYS A 332 5.38 20.08 -14.12
C LYS A 332 4.59 20.75 -13.00
N LEU A 333 3.93 19.95 -12.15
CA LEU A 333 3.21 20.45 -10.98
C LEU A 333 4.18 21.14 -10.01
N LYS A 334 5.28 20.48 -9.65
CA LYS A 334 6.36 21.02 -8.82
C LYS A 334 6.95 22.31 -9.39
N SER A 335 7.28 22.33 -10.68
CA SER A 335 7.83 23.51 -11.37
C SER A 335 6.87 24.71 -11.31
N ARG A 336 5.57 24.46 -11.52
CA ARG A 336 4.56 25.52 -11.43
C ARG A 336 4.42 26.06 -10.01
N ILE A 337 4.46 25.18 -9.01
CA ILE A 337 4.40 25.58 -7.59
C ILE A 337 5.65 26.36 -7.19
N SER A 338 6.83 25.95 -7.65
CA SER A 338 8.08 26.69 -7.46
C SER A 338 7.99 28.10 -8.04
N PHE A 339 7.47 28.24 -9.27
CA PHE A 339 7.27 29.56 -9.87
C PHE A 339 6.32 30.46 -9.05
N ILE A 340 5.23 29.89 -8.52
CA ILE A 340 4.31 30.63 -7.63
C ILE A 340 5.02 31.06 -6.35
N LYS A 341 5.86 30.18 -5.77
CA LYS A 341 6.66 30.46 -4.57
C LYS A 341 7.65 31.59 -4.81
N ASP A 342 8.38 31.58 -5.92
CA ASP A 342 9.39 32.60 -6.26
C ASP A 342 8.78 33.97 -6.57
N ASN A 343 7.52 33.99 -6.99
CA ASN A 343 6.76 35.21 -7.30
C ASN A 343 5.69 35.51 -6.25
N ALA A 344 5.85 35.01 -5.02
CA ALA A 344 4.88 35.20 -3.97
C ALA A 344 4.87 36.67 -3.48
N ASP A 345 3.76 37.37 -3.72
CA ASP A 345 3.58 38.76 -3.32
C ASP A 345 2.19 38.99 -2.69
N GLY A 346 2.12 40.03 -1.83
CA GLY A 346 0.87 40.43 -1.19
C GLY A 346 0.54 39.74 0.14
N VAL A 347 -0.53 40.20 0.78
CA VAL A 347 -1.06 39.63 2.03
C VAL A 347 -2.28 38.78 1.68
N ILE A 348 -2.56 37.71 2.43
CA ILE A 348 -3.81 36.95 2.33
C ILE A 348 -4.99 37.93 2.51
N LYS A 349 -5.89 38.00 1.52
CA LYS A 349 -6.97 38.99 1.44
C LYS A 349 -8.32 38.37 1.09
N ASN A 350 -8.36 37.30 0.32
CA ASN A 350 -9.58 36.70 -0.20
C ASN A 350 -9.95 35.41 0.57
N SER A 351 -10.54 35.57 1.75
CA SER A 351 -10.99 34.43 2.56
C SER A 351 -12.09 33.60 1.89
N GLU A 352 -12.88 34.18 0.99
CA GLU A 352 -14.00 33.48 0.35
C GLU A 352 -13.51 32.46 -0.69
N ALA A 353 -12.58 32.85 -1.58
CA ALA A 353 -12.00 31.93 -2.56
C ALA A 353 -11.19 30.81 -1.87
N ILE A 354 -10.45 31.12 -0.80
CA ILE A 354 -9.73 30.12 0.00
C ILE A 354 -10.69 29.09 0.58
N ASN A 355 -11.76 29.56 1.24
CA ASN A 355 -12.76 28.67 1.83
C ASN A 355 -13.46 27.83 0.76
N LYS A 356 -13.73 28.41 -0.42
CA LYS A 356 -14.29 27.65 -1.55
C LYS A 356 -13.39 26.49 -1.94
N PHE A 357 -12.12 26.72 -2.25
CA PHE A 357 -11.22 25.63 -2.66
C PHE A 357 -10.98 24.61 -1.56
N LYS A 358 -10.91 25.06 -0.30
CA LYS A 358 -10.82 24.14 0.85
C LYS A 358 -12.04 23.24 0.95
N ASN A 359 -13.24 23.81 0.82
CA ASN A 359 -14.48 23.04 0.83
C ASN A 359 -14.57 22.09 -0.39
N ASP A 360 -14.17 22.53 -1.57
CA ASP A 360 -14.13 21.71 -2.78
C ASP A 360 -13.20 20.49 -2.60
N PHE A 361 -12.02 20.70 -2.00
CA PHE A 361 -11.08 19.64 -1.66
C PHE A 361 -11.65 18.69 -0.59
N GLU A 362 -12.18 19.23 0.51
CA GLU A 362 -12.84 18.44 1.57
C GLU A 362 -14.00 17.61 1.01
N ASN A 363 -14.81 18.16 0.10
CA ASN A 363 -15.94 17.47 -0.49
C ASN A 363 -15.50 16.26 -1.32
N CYS A 364 -14.38 16.36 -2.04
CA CYS A 364 -13.78 15.22 -2.76
C CYS A 364 -13.35 14.12 -1.78
N LEU A 365 -12.70 14.47 -0.67
CA LEU A 365 -12.29 13.51 0.34
C LEU A 365 -13.48 12.89 1.10
N ARG A 366 -14.53 13.69 1.35
CA ARG A 366 -15.77 13.25 1.99
C ARG A 366 -16.62 12.33 1.09
N ASP A 367 -16.39 12.33 -0.21
CA ASP A 367 -17.02 11.45 -1.19
C ASP A 367 -16.16 10.21 -1.43
N ASP A 368 -16.14 9.29 -0.46
CA ASP A 368 -15.45 8.00 -0.56
C ASP A 368 -13.96 8.11 -0.95
N LEU A 369 -13.24 9.10 -0.38
CA LEU A 369 -11.79 9.29 -0.57
C LEU A 369 -11.42 9.51 -2.06
N ASN A 370 -12.17 10.35 -2.77
CA ASN A 370 -11.94 10.64 -4.18
C ASN A 370 -10.73 11.56 -4.41
N THR A 371 -9.52 10.99 -4.28
CA THR A 371 -8.23 11.68 -4.43
C THR A 371 -7.98 12.19 -5.84
N ALA A 372 -8.50 11.51 -6.87
CA ALA A 372 -8.34 11.93 -8.26
C ALA A 372 -9.05 13.29 -8.52
N ASN A 373 -10.25 13.45 -7.96
CA ASN A 373 -10.95 14.74 -8.01
C ASN A 373 -10.27 15.77 -7.10
N ALA A 374 -9.73 15.37 -5.95
CA ALA A 374 -8.97 16.27 -5.08
C ALA A 374 -7.71 16.84 -5.79
N ILE A 375 -7.02 16.03 -6.61
CA ILE A 375 -5.92 16.49 -7.48
C ILE A 375 -6.44 17.46 -8.56
N THR A 376 -7.62 17.21 -9.11
CA THR A 376 -8.25 18.15 -10.06
C THR A 376 -8.49 19.51 -9.40
N VAL A 377 -9.03 19.53 -8.17
CA VAL A 377 -9.20 20.76 -7.38
C VAL A 377 -7.87 21.49 -7.16
N LEU A 378 -6.78 20.77 -6.88
CA LEU A 378 -5.43 21.36 -6.78
C LEU A 378 -5.04 22.07 -8.09
N TYR A 379 -5.24 21.44 -9.25
CA TYR A 379 -4.92 22.07 -10.54
C TYR A 379 -5.81 23.27 -10.89
N GLU A 380 -7.10 23.22 -10.53
CA GLU A 380 -8.04 24.33 -10.70
C GLU A 380 -7.64 25.52 -9.80
N MET A 381 -7.33 25.25 -8.54
CA MET A 381 -6.84 26.24 -7.58
C MET A 381 -5.58 26.94 -8.10
N LEU A 382 -4.61 26.19 -8.63
CA LEU A 382 -3.39 26.76 -9.22
C LEU A 382 -3.67 27.69 -10.42
N LYS A 383 -4.76 27.44 -11.17
CA LYS A 383 -5.19 28.24 -12.34
C LYS A 383 -6.07 29.44 -11.98
N SER A 384 -6.63 29.47 -10.77
CA SER A 384 -7.54 30.54 -10.37
C SER A 384 -6.86 31.91 -10.39
N GLU A 385 -7.56 32.89 -10.97
CA GLU A 385 -7.19 34.31 -10.93
C GLU A 385 -7.75 35.02 -9.69
N GLU A 386 -8.67 34.37 -8.96
CA GLU A 386 -9.28 34.90 -7.73
C GLU A 386 -8.35 34.80 -6.50
N LEU A 387 -7.27 34.02 -6.61
CA LEU A 387 -6.28 33.78 -5.57
C LEU A 387 -4.93 34.39 -5.97
N ASN A 388 -4.30 35.10 -5.04
CA ASN A 388 -2.91 35.50 -5.18
C ASN A 388 -1.95 34.34 -4.84
N ASN A 389 -0.65 34.54 -5.09
CA ASN A 389 0.35 33.48 -4.94
C ASN A 389 0.49 33.02 -3.47
N ASN A 390 0.44 33.91 -2.49
CA ASN A 390 0.52 33.53 -1.06
C ASN A 390 -0.70 32.69 -0.61
N GLU A 391 -1.89 32.99 -1.13
CA GLU A 391 -3.10 32.21 -0.84
C GLU A 391 -3.03 30.82 -1.46
N LYS A 392 -2.51 30.71 -2.69
CA LYS A 392 -2.26 29.42 -3.34
C LYS A 392 -1.27 28.58 -2.54
N LEU A 393 -0.16 29.17 -2.07
CA LEU A 393 0.82 28.46 -1.25
C LEU A 393 0.22 27.93 0.05
N SER A 394 -0.60 28.74 0.73
CA SER A 394 -1.30 28.29 1.94
C SER A 394 -2.25 27.12 1.68
N LEU A 395 -2.98 27.13 0.56
CA LEU A 395 -3.84 26.01 0.16
C LEU A 395 -3.03 24.78 -0.25
N ILE A 396 -1.89 24.95 -0.94
CA ILE A 396 -1.00 23.84 -1.29
C ILE A 396 -0.51 23.17 -0.01
N GLU A 397 0.00 23.94 0.95
CA GLU A 397 0.45 23.42 2.25
C GLU A 397 -0.67 22.68 2.97
N ASP A 398 -1.90 23.21 2.93
CA ASP A 398 -3.05 22.59 3.57
C ASP A 398 -3.48 21.28 2.90
N PHE A 399 -3.56 21.24 1.56
CA PHE A 399 -3.93 20.03 0.80
C PHE A 399 -2.86 18.95 0.90
N ASP A 400 -1.59 19.33 0.97
CA ASP A 400 -0.47 18.40 1.03
C ASP A 400 -0.37 17.66 2.38
N LYS A 401 -1.09 18.12 3.40
CA LYS A 401 -1.30 17.34 4.65
C LYS A 401 -1.98 16.00 4.40
N VAL A 402 -2.78 15.89 3.33
CA VAL A 402 -3.43 14.65 2.91
C VAL A 402 -2.70 14.02 1.72
N LEU A 403 -2.38 14.83 0.69
CA LEU A 403 -1.76 14.31 -0.53
C LEU A 403 -0.32 13.84 -0.29
N SER A 404 0.44 14.53 0.55
CA SER A 404 1.82 14.22 0.95
C SER A 404 2.76 13.97 -0.22
N LEU A 405 2.70 14.87 -1.18
CA LEU A 405 3.45 14.91 -2.43
C LEU A 405 4.68 15.82 -2.33
N ASP A 406 5.02 16.31 -1.13
CA ASP A 406 6.14 17.24 -0.87
C ASP A 406 6.15 18.43 -1.82
N LEU A 407 4.98 19.02 -2.08
CA LEU A 407 4.79 20.00 -3.15
C LEU A 407 5.63 21.28 -2.93
N LEU A 408 5.79 21.69 -1.66
CA LEU A 408 6.55 22.89 -1.28
C LEU A 408 7.99 22.61 -0.84
N LYS A 409 8.36 21.34 -0.65
CA LYS A 409 9.70 20.95 -0.26
C LYS A 409 10.66 21.24 -1.41
N GLU A 410 11.76 21.93 -1.12
CA GLU A 410 12.83 22.07 -2.09
C GLU A 410 13.52 20.72 -2.26
N GLU A 411 13.77 20.33 -3.50
CA GLU A 411 14.62 19.17 -3.75
C GLU A 411 16.02 19.54 -3.26
N GLU A 412 16.63 18.67 -2.45
CA GLU A 412 18.07 18.76 -2.22
C GLU A 412 18.72 18.62 -3.59
N LYS A 413 19.26 19.73 -4.09
CA LYS A 413 19.98 19.72 -5.36
C LYS A 413 21.16 18.80 -5.18
N ASP A 414 21.10 17.62 -5.78
CA ASP A 414 22.30 16.82 -6.04
C ASP A 414 23.19 17.67 -6.96
N GLU A 415 24.14 18.41 -6.39
CA GLU A 415 25.06 19.30 -7.12
C GLU A 415 25.72 18.56 -8.30
N VAL A 416 25.95 17.25 -8.13
CA VAL A 416 26.54 16.36 -9.14
C VAL A 416 25.60 16.11 -10.33
N HIS A 417 24.28 16.08 -10.12
CA HIS A 417 23.30 15.86 -11.18
C HIS A 417 23.01 17.15 -11.96
N ASP A 418 22.96 18.31 -11.29
CA ASP A 418 22.75 19.61 -11.93
C ASP A 418 23.93 20.02 -12.83
N GLU A 419 25.18 19.81 -12.39
CA GLU A 419 26.36 20.07 -13.23
C GLU A 419 26.37 19.18 -14.48
N LEU A 420 26.00 17.90 -14.33
CA LEU A 420 25.91 16.97 -15.44
C LEU A 420 24.78 17.35 -16.40
N SER A 421 23.59 17.68 -15.89
CA SER A 421 22.45 18.11 -16.70
C SER A 421 22.74 19.41 -17.46
N ALA A 422 23.30 20.41 -16.78
CA ALA A 422 23.69 21.68 -17.39
C ALA A 422 24.77 21.48 -18.48
N TYR A 423 25.73 20.58 -18.25
CA TYR A 423 26.72 20.20 -19.24
C TYR A 423 26.09 19.51 -20.45
N ILE A 424 25.14 18.57 -20.25
CA ILE A 424 24.42 17.89 -21.34
C ILE A 424 23.64 18.91 -22.18
N ASP A 425 22.88 19.79 -21.55
CA ASP A 425 22.08 20.79 -22.24
C ASP A 425 22.95 21.76 -23.04
N GLN A 426 24.09 22.18 -22.48
CA GLN A 426 25.07 23.00 -23.20
C GLN A 426 25.63 22.25 -24.42
N MET A 427 25.91 20.95 -24.30
CA MET A 427 26.41 20.13 -25.40
C MET A 427 25.34 19.91 -26.47
N ILE A 428 24.08 19.72 -26.08
CA ILE A 428 22.94 19.65 -27.03
C ILE A 428 22.81 20.97 -27.81
N GLN A 429 22.92 22.13 -27.15
CA GLN A 429 22.89 23.43 -27.82
C GLN A 429 24.04 23.60 -28.81
N LYS A 430 25.28 23.31 -28.39
CA LYS A 430 26.46 23.35 -29.28
C LYS A 430 26.30 22.42 -30.48
N ARG A 431 25.73 21.23 -30.28
CA ARG A 431 25.45 20.27 -31.36
C ARG A 431 24.37 20.79 -32.32
N GLN A 432 23.33 21.45 -31.81
CA GLN A 432 22.29 22.06 -32.64
C GLN A 432 22.86 23.22 -33.48
N GLU A 433 23.74 24.03 -32.90
CA GLU A 433 24.42 25.12 -33.61
C GLU A 433 25.39 24.58 -34.69
N ALA A 434 26.15 23.54 -34.39
CA ALA A 434 27.00 22.84 -35.37
C ALA A 434 26.17 22.27 -36.53
N LYS A 435 25.04 21.61 -36.25
CA LYS A 435 24.10 21.13 -37.29
C LYS A 435 23.54 22.29 -38.13
N LYS A 436 23.16 23.41 -37.50
CA LYS A 436 22.66 24.60 -38.20
C LYS A 436 23.71 25.21 -39.15
N ASN A 437 24.98 25.18 -38.73
CA ASN A 437 26.12 25.65 -39.51
C ASN A 437 26.65 24.60 -40.51
N LYS A 438 25.99 23.44 -40.64
CA LYS A 438 26.39 22.30 -41.49
C LYS A 438 27.76 21.71 -41.12
N ASP A 439 28.23 21.92 -39.89
CA ASP A 439 29.41 21.25 -39.34
C ASP A 439 29.00 19.90 -38.72
N TYR A 440 28.82 18.91 -39.60
CA TYR A 440 28.43 17.56 -39.18
C TYR A 440 29.53 16.85 -38.38
N ARG A 441 30.80 17.21 -38.61
CA ARG A 441 31.94 16.63 -37.90
C ARG A 441 31.92 17.01 -36.42
N GLN A 442 31.69 18.28 -36.12
CA GLN A 442 31.56 18.76 -34.75
C GLN A 442 30.30 18.20 -34.06
N ALA A 443 29.18 18.08 -34.79
CA ALA A 443 27.96 17.51 -34.25
C ALA A 443 28.09 16.01 -33.87
N ASP A 444 28.84 15.24 -34.66
CA ASP A 444 29.13 13.83 -34.37
C ASP A 444 30.15 13.67 -33.23
N GLN A 445 31.13 14.57 -33.12
CA GLN A 445 32.08 14.57 -32.03
C GLN A 445 31.39 14.80 -30.67
N ILE A 446 30.46 15.75 -30.59
CA ILE A 446 29.68 16.01 -29.37
C ILE A 446 28.79 14.80 -29.03
N ARG A 447 28.22 14.13 -30.03
CA ARG A 447 27.41 12.92 -29.82
C ARG A 447 28.26 11.78 -29.24
N ALA A 448 29.49 11.61 -29.73
CA ALA A 448 30.41 10.60 -29.23
C ALA A 448 30.89 10.91 -27.80
N GLU A 449 31.19 12.18 -27.49
CA GLU A 449 31.60 12.63 -26.14
C GLU A 449 30.51 12.37 -25.10
N LEU A 450 29.25 12.66 -25.44
CA LEU A 450 28.11 12.34 -24.57
C LEU A 450 27.92 10.82 -24.42
N LEU A 451 28.11 10.06 -25.50
CA LEU A 451 27.99 8.60 -25.47
C LEU A 451 29.05 7.94 -24.57
N GLU A 452 30.30 8.42 -24.62
CA GLU A 452 31.39 7.97 -23.72
C GLU A 452 31.09 8.25 -22.24
N LYS A 453 30.31 9.29 -21.96
CA LYS A 453 29.80 9.61 -20.62
C LYS A 453 28.53 8.83 -20.25
N GLY A 454 28.13 7.85 -21.07
CA GLY A 454 26.95 7.02 -20.85
C GLY A 454 25.65 7.75 -21.19
N ILE A 455 25.65 8.67 -22.16
CA ILE A 455 24.49 9.49 -22.51
C ILE A 455 24.16 9.33 -23.99
N MET A 456 23.01 8.72 -24.27
CA MET A 456 22.48 8.59 -25.63
C MET A 456 21.62 9.80 -25.98
N LEU A 457 21.90 10.43 -27.13
CA LEU A 457 21.00 11.42 -27.72
C LEU A 457 20.02 10.76 -28.70
N GLU A 458 18.75 11.13 -28.61
CA GLU A 458 17.67 10.76 -29.52
C GLU A 458 17.08 12.01 -30.19
N ASP A 459 17.29 12.14 -31.50
CA ASP A 459 16.72 13.23 -32.30
C ASP A 459 15.25 12.89 -32.60
N THR A 460 14.30 13.71 -32.12
CA THR A 460 12.85 13.57 -32.40
C THR A 460 12.33 14.76 -33.21
N ARG A 461 11.09 14.67 -33.73
CA ARG A 461 10.42 15.81 -34.39
C ARG A 461 10.13 16.99 -33.45
N GLN A 462 10.15 16.77 -32.13
CA GLN A 462 9.85 17.78 -31.10
C GLN A 462 11.11 18.37 -30.45
N GLY A 463 12.30 17.81 -30.73
CA GLY A 463 13.56 18.23 -30.11
C GLY A 463 14.55 17.07 -29.94
N VAL A 464 15.68 17.36 -29.29
CA VAL A 464 16.68 16.36 -28.93
C VAL A 464 16.38 15.90 -27.50
N ASN A 465 16.03 14.63 -27.33
CA ASN A 465 15.93 14.00 -26.02
C ASN A 465 17.26 13.29 -25.71
N TRP A 466 17.53 13.06 -24.43
CA TRP A 466 18.68 12.26 -24.01
C TRP A 466 18.26 11.21 -22.98
N LYS A 467 19.02 10.12 -22.92
CA LYS A 467 18.87 9.09 -21.89
C LYS A 467 20.24 8.65 -21.39
N LYS A 468 20.33 8.36 -20.10
CA LYS A 468 21.51 7.72 -19.54
C LYS A 468 21.46 6.23 -19.89
N ILE A 469 22.53 5.72 -20.46
CA ILE A 469 22.76 4.31 -20.74
C ILE A 469 23.92 3.90 -19.84
N ASN A 470 23.58 3.16 -18.79
CA ASN A 470 24.55 2.41 -17.99
C ASN A 470 25.04 1.20 -18.77
#